data_AF-A0AB33ICU6-F1
#
_entry.id   AF-A0AB33ICU6-F1
#
_cell.length_a   1.000
_cell.length_b   1.000
_cell.length_c   1.000
_cell.angle_alpha   90.00
_cell.angle_beta   90.00
_cell.angle_gamma   90.00
#
_symmetry.space_group_name_H-M   'P 1'
#
loop_
_entity.id
_entity.type
_entity.pdbx_description
1 polymer ?
#
loop_
_entity_poly.entity_id
_entity_poly.type
_entity_poly.pdbx_seq_one_letter_code
_entity_poly.pdbx_strand_id
1 'polypeptide(L)'
;MDDRRVLSGIVYVIRNGLQWKDAPKAYGPHKTLYNRFIRWSRLGVFDRIFVALTEKAGRSKRLMIDATHLKAHRTAASLLKKGLFPAISDAQKAA
;
A
#
# COMPACT_ATOMS: atom_id res chain seq x y z
N MET A 1 -20.84 -10.70 -9.18
CA MET A 1 -19.43 -11.07 -9.45
C MET A 1 -18.89 -11.68 -8.17
N ASP A 2 -18.28 -12.85 -8.26
CA ASP A 2 -17.68 -13.54 -7.11
C ASP A 2 -16.50 -12.75 -6.51
N ASP A 3 -16.50 -12.59 -5.18
CA ASP A 3 -15.52 -11.82 -4.44
C ASP A 3 -14.11 -12.43 -4.53
N ARG A 4 -14.03 -13.76 -4.53
CA ARG A 4 -12.76 -14.48 -4.67
C ARG A 4 -12.16 -14.26 -6.05
N ARG A 5 -12.97 -14.32 -7.11
CA ARG A 5 -12.55 -14.00 -8.48
C ARG A 5 -12.01 -12.56 -8.61
N VAL A 6 -12.68 -11.59 -8.01
CA VAL A 6 -12.22 -10.18 -8.02
C VAL A 6 -10.92 -10.02 -7.25
N LEU A 7 -10.80 -10.63 -6.07
CA LEU A 7 -9.58 -10.59 -5.27
C LEU A 7 -8.39 -11.21 -6.02
N SER A 8 -8.60 -12.36 -6.67
CA SER A 8 -7.57 -13.00 -7.52
C SER A 8 -7.12 -12.09 -8.66
N GLY A 9 -8.06 -11.38 -9.30
CA GLY A 9 -7.73 -10.40 -10.33
C GLY A 9 -6.92 -9.22 -9.83
N ILE A 10 -7.27 -8.68 -8.66
CA ILE A 10 -6.52 -7.60 -7.99
C ILE A 10 -5.09 -8.06 -7.68
N VAL A 11 -4.94 -9.24 -7.06
CA VAL A 11 -3.61 -9.81 -6.73
C VAL A 11 -2.79 -10.04 -8.00
N TYR A 12 -3.41 -10.52 -9.08
CA TYR A 12 -2.72 -10.73 -10.35
C TYR A 12 -2.16 -9.42 -10.92
N VAL A 13 -2.95 -8.34 -10.93
CA VAL A 13 -2.50 -7.03 -11.42
C VAL A 13 -1.34 -6.51 -10.60
N ILE A 14 -1.45 -6.53 -9.27
CA ILE A 14 -0.43 -6.00 -8.35
C ILE A 14 0.87 -6.81 -8.45
N ARG A 15 0.77 -8.14 -8.43
CA ARG A 15 1.94 -9.04 -8.46
C ARG A 15 2.78 -8.86 -9.73
N ASN A 16 2.14 -8.55 -10.85
CA ASN A 16 2.80 -8.41 -12.15
C ASN A 16 3.05 -6.95 -12.56
N GLY A 17 2.65 -5.96 -11.74
CA GLY A 17 2.81 -4.54 -12.05
C GLY A 17 2.03 -4.07 -13.28
N LEU A 18 0.88 -4.69 -13.57
CA LEU A 18 0.10 -4.40 -14.78
C LEU A 18 -0.75 -3.13 -14.62
N GLN A 19 -1.13 -2.51 -15.73
CA GLN A 19 -2.24 -1.56 -15.71
C GLN A 19 -3.56 -2.34 -15.53
N TRP A 20 -4.52 -1.76 -14.82
CA TRP A 20 -5.82 -2.41 -14.57
C TRP A 20 -6.52 -2.87 -15.85
N LYS A 21 -6.43 -2.09 -16.94
CA LYS A 21 -7.00 -2.41 -18.25
C LYS A 21 -6.42 -3.68 -18.89
N ASP A 22 -5.21 -4.06 -18.51
CA ASP A 22 -4.48 -5.22 -19.03
C ASP A 22 -4.73 -6.47 -18.17
N ALA A 23 -5.58 -6.37 -17.15
CA ALA A 23 -5.99 -7.53 -16.36
C ALA A 23 -6.68 -8.58 -17.26
N PRO A 24 -6.39 -9.88 -17.08
CA PRO A 24 -7.06 -10.93 -17.84
C PRO A 24 -8.58 -10.84 -17.70
N LYS A 25 -9.29 -10.88 -18.83
CA LYS A 25 -10.78 -10.84 -18.87
C LYS A 25 -11.42 -11.96 -18.03
N ALA A 26 -10.68 -13.04 -17.79
CA ALA A 26 -11.06 -14.12 -16.88
C ALA A 26 -11.33 -13.66 -15.45
N TYR A 27 -10.88 -12.50 -15.00
CA TYR A 27 -11.21 -11.95 -13.67
C TYR A 27 -12.39 -10.97 -13.67
N GLY A 28 -12.94 -10.65 -14.85
CA GLY A 28 -14.02 -9.70 -15.03
C GLY A 28 -13.54 -8.32 -15.51
N PRO A 29 -14.45 -7.33 -15.58
CA PRO A 29 -14.12 -6.00 -16.10
C PRO A 29 -13.09 -5.27 -15.24
N HIS A 30 -12.09 -4.66 -15.87
CA HIS A 30 -11.02 -3.93 -15.19
C HIS A 30 -11.54 -2.83 -14.25
N LYS A 31 -12.62 -2.11 -14.65
CA LYS A 31 -13.25 -1.08 -13.80
C LYS A 31 -13.77 -1.67 -12.49
N THR A 32 -14.33 -2.88 -12.53
CA THR A 32 -14.81 -3.57 -11.33
C THR A 32 -13.67 -3.93 -10.41
N LEU A 33 -12.54 -4.43 -10.95
CA LEU A 33 -11.34 -4.73 -10.17
C LEU A 33 -10.81 -3.48 -9.46
N TYR A 34 -10.63 -2.39 -10.22
CA TYR A 34 -10.14 -1.12 -9.68
C TYR A 34 -11.08 -0.53 -8.62
N ASN A 35 -12.38 -0.43 -8.91
CA ASN A 35 -13.35 0.15 -7.97
C ASN A 35 -13.44 -0.67 -6.68
N ARG A 36 -13.38 -2.00 -6.78
CA ARG A 36 -13.33 -2.90 -5.61
C ARG A 36 -12.05 -2.70 -4.82
N PHE A 37 -10.89 -2.65 -5.49
CA PHE A 37 -9.62 -2.38 -4.84
C PHE A 37 -9.70 -1.08 -4.01
N ILE A 38 -10.09 0.04 -4.62
CA ILE A 38 -10.20 1.33 -3.91
C ILE A 38 -11.18 1.25 -2.74
N ARG A 39 -12.37 0.68 -2.95
CA ARG A 39 -13.37 0.56 -1.88
C ARG A 39 -12.88 -0.30 -0.72
N TRP A 40 -12.24 -1.42 -1.01
CA TRP A 40 -11.73 -2.35 0.00
C TRP A 40 -10.52 -1.81 0.74
N SER A 41 -9.61 -1.09 0.06
CA SER A 41 -8.52 -0.37 0.70
C SER A 41 -9.04 0.68 1.68
N ARG A 42 -10.04 1.49 1.28
CA ARG A 42 -10.65 2.49 2.17
C ARG A 42 -11.37 1.88 3.38
N LEU A 43 -11.90 0.68 3.22
CA LEU A 43 -12.58 -0.06 4.29
C LEU A 43 -11.61 -0.92 5.13
N GLY A 44 -10.30 -0.85 4.91
CA GLY A 44 -9.30 -1.67 5.63
C GLY A 44 -9.52 -3.17 5.47
N VAL A 45 -10.10 -3.61 4.34
CA VAL A 45 -10.38 -5.04 4.10
C VAL A 45 -9.08 -5.82 3.93
N PHE A 46 -8.11 -5.26 3.21
CA PHE A 46 -6.81 -5.89 3.00
C PHE A 46 -6.04 -6.03 4.31
N ASP A 47 -6.09 -5.03 5.18
CA ASP A 47 -5.46 -5.08 6.51
C ASP A 47 -6.07 -6.19 7.36
N ARG A 48 -7.40 -6.31 7.37
CA ARG A 48 -8.09 -7.38 8.11
C ARG A 48 -7.74 -8.78 7.56
N ILE A 49 -7.67 -8.93 6.23
CA ILE A 49 -7.21 -10.17 5.60
C ILE A 49 -5.78 -10.48 6.03
N PHE A 50 -4.89 -9.48 6.00
CA PHE A 50 -3.50 -9.65 6.40
C PHE A 50 -3.38 -10.09 7.86
N VAL A 51 -4.06 -9.40 8.78
CA VAL A 51 -4.09 -9.75 10.21
C VAL A 51 -4.55 -11.20 10.40
N ALA A 52 -5.71 -11.56 9.85
CA ALA A 52 -6.27 -12.92 9.98
C ALA A 52 -5.33 -14.00 9.40
N LEU A 53 -4.62 -13.72 8.31
CA LEU A 53 -3.63 -14.64 7.75
C LEU A 53 -2.38 -14.75 8.64
N THR A 54 -1.91 -13.65 9.23
CA THR A 54 -0.74 -13.66 10.12
C THR A 54 -1.02 -14.34 11.45
N GLU A 55 -2.22 -14.18 12.02
CA GLU A 55 -2.64 -14.88 13.25
C GLU A 55 -2.64 -16.40 13.04
N LYS A 56 -3.15 -16.87 11.89
CA LYS A 56 -3.19 -18.30 11.56
C LYS A 56 -1.81 -18.89 11.24
N ALA A 57 -0.91 -18.09 10.68
CA ALA A 57 0.42 -18.54 10.27
C ALA A 57 1.46 -18.55 11.41
N GLY A 58 1.14 -17.96 12.58
CA GLY A 58 2.11 -17.70 13.65
C GLY A 58 3.14 -16.62 13.24
N ARG A 59 4.21 -16.45 14.04
CA ARG A 59 5.30 -15.52 13.70
C ARG A 59 5.85 -15.87 12.31
N SER A 60 5.72 -14.95 11.35
CA SER A 60 6.12 -15.23 9.97
C SER A 60 7.63 -15.52 9.90
N LYS A 61 8.02 -16.61 9.21
CA LYS A 61 9.43 -16.87 8.87
C LYS A 61 10.00 -15.87 7.85
N ARG A 62 9.16 -15.00 7.29
CA ARG A 62 9.49 -14.02 6.27
C ARG A 62 9.11 -12.64 6.78
N LEU A 63 10.11 -11.79 6.98
CA LEU A 63 9.98 -10.39 7.33
C LEU A 63 10.18 -9.58 6.05
N MET A 64 9.20 -8.77 5.66
CA MET A 64 9.34 -7.82 4.56
C MET A 64 9.61 -6.45 5.18
N ILE A 65 10.83 -5.95 4.98
CA ILE A 65 11.21 -4.58 5.33
C ILE A 65 10.89 -3.74 4.11
N ASP A 66 9.98 -2.78 4.23
CA ASP A 66 9.87 -1.69 3.27
C ASP A 66 10.58 -0.45 3.82
N ALA A 67 10.94 0.47 2.92
CA ALA A 67 11.59 1.72 3.29
C ALA A 67 11.11 2.80 2.34
N THR A 68 10.45 3.81 2.89
CA THR A 68 10.05 5.00 2.14
C THR A 68 11.27 5.90 1.94
N HIS A 69 11.81 5.93 0.73
CA HIS A 69 12.95 6.79 0.38
C HIS A 69 12.47 8.04 -0.34
N LEU A 70 12.66 9.22 0.25
CA LEU A 70 12.45 10.51 -0.41
C LEU A 70 13.82 11.16 -0.68
N LYS A 71 14.12 11.44 -1.95
CA LYS A 71 15.32 12.19 -2.33
C LYS A 71 15.19 13.64 -1.84
N ALA A 72 16.00 14.02 -0.86
CA ALA A 72 16.06 15.39 -0.40
C ALA A 72 16.67 16.31 -1.48
N HIS A 73 16.18 17.54 -1.59
CA HIS A 73 16.81 18.58 -2.41
C HIS A 73 18.22 18.87 -1.88
N ARG A 74 19.16 19.25 -2.75
CA ARG A 74 20.59 19.49 -2.38
C ARG A 74 20.79 20.50 -1.24
N THR A 75 19.82 21.37 -0.99
CA THR A 75 19.84 22.37 0.09
C THR A 75 19.03 21.98 1.33
N ALA A 76 18.48 20.76 1.41
CA ALA A 76 17.67 20.35 2.56
C ALA A 76 18.43 20.44 3.90
N ALA A 77 19.75 20.28 3.89
CA ALA A 77 20.61 20.41 5.07
C ALA A 77 21.26 21.80 5.24
N SER A 78 21.03 22.77 4.34
CA SER A 78 21.75 24.07 4.41
C SER A 78 21.28 24.96 5.57
N LEU A 79 20.07 24.74 6.09
CA LEU A 79 19.56 25.45 7.26
C LEU A 79 20.30 25.06 8.55
N LEU A 80 20.70 23.79 8.67
CA LEU A 80 21.47 23.28 9.80
C LEU A 80 22.83 24.00 9.94
N LYS A 81 23.46 24.33 8.80
CA LYS A 81 24.74 25.08 8.76
C LYS A 81 24.61 26.52 9.27
N LYS A 82 23.40 27.09 9.30
CA LYS A 82 23.12 28.44 9.81
C LYS A 82 22.64 28.43 11.27
N GLY A 83 22.67 27.30 11.97
CA GLY A 83 22.15 27.18 13.34
C GLY A 83 20.62 27.25 13.43
N LEU A 84 19.92 27.24 12.27
CA LEU A 84 18.46 27.11 12.23
C LEU A 84 18.13 25.63 12.20
N PHE A 85 17.91 25.07 13.39
CA PHE A 85 17.29 23.75 13.52
C PHE A 85 15.81 23.88 13.14
N PRO A 86 15.31 23.10 12.17
CA PRO A 86 13.88 22.96 12.00
C PRO A 86 13.33 22.48 13.34
N ALA A 87 12.30 23.15 13.88
CA ALA A 87 11.52 22.58 14.94
C ALA A 87 11.05 21.20 14.44
N ILE A 88 11.37 20.14 15.17
CA ILE A 88 10.87 18.81 14.88
C ILE A 88 9.35 18.94 14.92
N SER A 89 8.71 18.89 13.75
CA SER A 89 7.25 18.88 13.62
C SER A 89 6.74 17.48 13.97
N ASP A 90 7.07 17.01 15.17
CA ASP A 90 6.42 15.83 15.74
C ASP A 90 5.17 16.30 16.49
N ALA A 91 4.10 16.44 15.72
CA ALA A 91 2.75 16.28 16.24
C ALA A 91 1.87 15.76 15.10
N GLN A 92 1.62 14.44 15.08
CA GLN A 92 0.44 13.93 14.39
C GLN A 92 -0.79 14.58 15.04
N LYS A 93 -1.54 15.35 14.25
CA LYS A 93 -2.86 15.82 14.63
C LYS A 93 -3.77 14.60 14.73
N ALA A 94 -4.17 14.22 15.94
CA ALA A 94 -5.24 13.26 16.16
C ALA A 94 -6.55 13.81 15.54
N ALA A 95 -7.31 12.92 14.91
CA ALA A 95 -8.63 13.19 14.36
C ALA A 95 -9.69 13.25 15.47
#